data_AF-A0A3N7DHK9-F1
#
_entry.id   AF-A0A3N7DHK9-F1
#
_cell.length_a   1.000
_cell.length_b   1.000
_cell.length_c   1.000
_cell.angle_alpha   90.00
_cell.angle_beta   90.00
_cell.angle_gamma   90.00
#
_symmetry.space_group_name_H-M   'P 1'
#
loop_
_entity.id
_entity.type
_entity.pdbx_description
1 polymer ?
#
loop_
_entity_poly.entity_id
_entity_poly.type
_entity_poly.pdbx_seq_one_letter_code
_entity_poly.pdbx_strand_id
1 'polypeptide(L)'
;MNKTLIALATSLTLLAAGTGTAYAQLGKAASDATDAAQHKIDEKQADSKAKKSGPVGKAVNNVKSGYHKNRAKSSAQKAKQALKDAG
;
A
#
# COMPACT_ATOMS: atom_id res chain seq x y z
N MET A 1 -16.17 44.84 1.36
CA MET A 1 -16.40 43.38 1.16
C MET A 1 -15.11 42.60 0.86
N ASN A 2 -13.95 43.26 1.00
CA ASN A 2 -12.69 42.80 0.43
C ASN A 2 -11.93 41.92 1.44
N LYS A 3 -12.11 42.18 2.74
CA LYS A 3 -11.51 41.43 3.84
C LYS A 3 -12.05 40.01 3.98
N THR A 4 -13.34 39.81 3.71
CA THR A 4 -14.01 38.49 3.76
C THR A 4 -13.59 37.59 2.60
N LEU A 5 -13.41 38.15 1.41
CA LEU A 5 -12.92 37.41 0.24
C LEU A 5 -11.46 36.97 0.42
N ILE A 6 -10.60 37.82 0.98
CA ILE A 6 -9.21 37.47 1.27
C ILE A 6 -9.14 36.37 2.33
N ALA A 7 -9.94 36.47 3.40
CA ALA A 7 -9.99 35.44 4.44
C ALA A 7 -10.42 34.06 3.89
N LEU A 8 -11.45 34.03 3.03
CA LEU A 8 -11.88 32.80 2.36
C LEU A 8 -10.84 32.23 1.39
N ALA A 9 -10.17 33.11 0.62
CA ALA A 9 -9.13 32.70 -0.29
C ALA A 9 -7.95 32.08 0.48
N THR A 10 -7.53 32.70 1.59
CA THR A 10 -6.43 32.20 2.43
C THR A 10 -6.77 30.86 3.08
N SER A 11 -7.98 30.68 3.60
CA SER A 11 -8.40 29.42 4.22
C SER A 11 -8.51 28.29 3.20
N LEU A 12 -8.96 28.59 1.97
CA LEU A 12 -9.03 27.60 0.90
C LEU A 12 -7.64 27.21 0.39
N THR A 13 -6.70 28.15 0.28
CA THR A 13 -5.30 27.82 -0.08
C THR A 13 -4.57 27.06 1.02
N LEU A 14 -4.85 27.34 2.31
CA LEU A 14 -4.29 26.58 3.44
C LEU A 14 -4.87 25.16 3.50
N LEU A 15 -6.17 25.01 3.21
CA LEU A 15 -6.81 23.70 3.12
C LEU A 15 -6.34 22.91 1.89
N ALA A 16 -6.14 23.56 0.73
CA ALA A 16 -5.58 22.93 -0.46
C ALA A 16 -4.10 22.52 -0.27
N ALA A 17 -3.31 23.36 0.41
CA ALA A 17 -1.92 23.04 0.77
C ALA A 17 -1.82 21.93 1.83
N GLY A 18 -2.77 21.85 2.77
CA GLY A 18 -2.85 20.78 3.78
C GLY A 18 -3.47 19.47 3.28
N THR A 19 -4.34 19.52 2.26
CA THR A 19 -4.98 18.33 1.67
C THR A 19 -4.11 17.68 0.59
N GLY A 20 -3.22 18.43 -0.07
CA GLY A 20 -2.30 17.88 -1.08
C GLY A 20 -1.41 16.74 -0.57
N THR A 21 -0.96 16.81 0.69
CA THR A 21 -0.19 15.74 1.35
C THR A 21 -1.07 14.54 1.69
N ALA A 22 -2.28 14.78 2.19
CA ALA A 22 -3.24 13.73 2.53
C ALA A 22 -3.66 12.89 1.30
N TYR A 23 -3.86 13.52 0.13
CA TYR A 23 -4.16 12.80 -1.12
C TYR A 23 -2.99 11.94 -1.62
N ALA A 24 -1.75 12.43 -1.51
CA ALA A 24 -0.57 11.66 -1.88
C ALA A 24 -0.38 10.43 -0.96
N GLN A 25 -0.64 10.60 0.34
CA GLN A 25 -0.55 9.51 1.33
C GLN A 25 -1.69 8.50 1.20
N LEU A 26 -2.90 8.94 0.89
CA LEU A 26 -4.03 8.06 0.53
C LEU A 26 -3.74 7.25 -0.73
N GLY A 27 -3.22 7.89 -1.79
CA GLY A 27 -2.81 7.20 -3.01
C GLY A 27 -1.71 6.18 -2.74
N LYS A 28 -0.72 6.55 -1.94
CA LYS A 28 0.35 5.65 -1.48
C LYS A 28 -0.20 4.46 -0.70
N ALA A 29 -1.13 4.69 0.21
CA ALA A 29 -1.78 3.63 0.98
C ALA A 29 -2.55 2.65 0.09
N ALA A 30 -3.28 3.15 -0.91
CA ALA A 30 -4.01 2.32 -1.87
C ALA A 30 -3.07 1.48 -2.74
N SER A 31 -1.96 2.06 -3.23
CA SER A 31 -0.93 1.32 -3.98
C SER A 31 -0.26 0.25 -3.12
N ASP A 32 0.19 0.59 -1.91
CA ASP A 32 0.84 -0.37 -1.00
C ASP A 32 -0.13 -1.49 -0.56
N ALA A 33 -1.43 -1.20 -0.42
CA ALA A 33 -2.45 -2.21 -0.14
C ALA A 33 -2.68 -3.15 -1.34
N THR A 34 -2.69 -2.61 -2.57
CA THR A 34 -2.79 -3.40 -3.81
C THR A 34 -1.57 -4.32 -3.96
N ASP A 35 -0.36 -3.81 -3.70
CA ASP A 35 0.87 -4.61 -3.72
C ASP A 35 0.82 -5.73 -2.67
N ALA A 36 0.27 -5.46 -1.49
CA ALA A 36 0.10 -6.47 -0.46
C ALA A 36 -0.85 -7.60 -0.92
N ALA A 37 -1.96 -7.24 -1.57
CA ALA A 37 -2.90 -8.19 -2.13
C ALA A 37 -2.28 -9.02 -3.26
N GLN A 38 -1.54 -8.39 -4.18
CA GLN A 38 -0.87 -9.09 -5.28
C GLN A 38 0.16 -10.09 -4.75
N HIS A 39 1.00 -9.68 -3.81
CA HIS A 39 1.93 -10.60 -3.16
C HIS A 39 1.22 -11.72 -2.41
N LYS A 40 0.03 -11.48 -1.85
CA LYS A 40 -0.76 -12.56 -1.22
C LYS A 40 -1.25 -13.57 -2.25
N ILE A 41 -1.66 -13.12 -3.43
CA ILE A 41 -2.05 -13.99 -4.54
C ILE A 41 -0.84 -14.81 -5.00
N ASP A 42 0.32 -14.18 -5.19
CA ASP A 42 1.54 -14.85 -5.61
C ASP A 42 2.03 -15.88 -4.58
N GLU A 43 1.92 -15.58 -3.28
CA GLU A 43 2.15 -16.54 -2.18
C GLU A 43 1.27 -17.78 -2.37
N LYS A 44 -0.05 -17.61 -2.59
CA LYS A 44 -0.99 -18.72 -2.76
C LYS A 44 -0.76 -19.51 -4.04
N GLN A 45 -0.37 -18.84 -5.12
CA GLN A 45 0.01 -19.53 -6.35
C GLN A 45 1.29 -20.35 -6.14
N ALA A 46 2.29 -19.81 -5.44
CA ALA A 46 3.52 -20.52 -5.12
C ALA A 46 3.25 -21.72 -4.20
N ASP A 47 2.43 -21.58 -3.16
CA ASP A 47 2.00 -22.68 -2.30
C ASP A 47 1.31 -23.79 -3.11
N SER A 48 0.42 -23.41 -4.02
CA SER A 48 -0.29 -24.35 -4.90
C SER A 48 0.70 -25.10 -5.81
N LYS A 49 1.68 -24.39 -6.39
CA LYS A 49 2.75 -25.00 -7.20
C LYS A 49 3.64 -25.92 -6.36
N ALA A 50 3.97 -25.55 -5.13
CA ALA A 50 4.76 -26.38 -4.21
C ALA A 50 4.08 -27.72 -3.91
N LYS A 51 2.75 -27.70 -3.69
CA LYS A 51 1.95 -28.91 -3.46
C LYS A 51 1.93 -29.86 -4.66
N LYS A 52 1.97 -29.31 -5.88
CA LYS A 52 1.92 -30.07 -7.14
C LYS A 52 3.31 -30.49 -7.66
N SER A 53 4.38 -30.05 -6.99
CA SER A 53 5.77 -30.27 -7.45
C SER A 53 6.44 -31.44 -6.75
N GLY A 54 7.43 -32.03 -7.44
CA GLY A 54 8.41 -32.94 -6.83
C GLY A 54 9.31 -32.24 -5.79
N PRO A 55 10.20 -32.97 -5.08
CA PRO A 55 10.93 -32.47 -3.91
C PRO A 55 11.68 -31.15 -4.13
N VAL A 56 12.42 -31.05 -5.24
CA VAL A 56 13.17 -29.84 -5.62
C VAL A 56 12.24 -28.69 -5.94
N GLY A 57 11.21 -28.93 -6.76
CA GLY A 57 10.22 -27.91 -7.11
C GLY A 57 9.41 -27.44 -5.89
N LYS A 58 9.13 -28.32 -4.93
CA LYS A 58 8.50 -27.97 -3.65
C LYS A 58 9.38 -27.01 -2.84
N ALA A 59 10.68 -27.30 -2.72
CA ALA A 59 11.61 -26.42 -2.01
C ALA A 59 11.68 -25.03 -2.65
N VAL A 60 11.84 -24.95 -3.98
CA VAL A 60 11.91 -23.67 -4.72
C VAL A 60 10.61 -22.88 -4.57
N ASN A 61 9.46 -23.52 -4.74
CA ASN A 61 8.17 -22.84 -4.62
C ASN A 61 7.86 -22.41 -3.18
N ASN A 62 8.31 -23.14 -2.16
CA ASN A 62 8.18 -22.73 -0.76
C ASN A 62 9.02 -21.46 -0.48
N VAL A 63 10.22 -21.35 -1.03
CA VAL A 63 11.04 -20.12 -0.92
C VAL A 63 10.33 -18.94 -1.59
N LYS A 64 9.78 -19.15 -2.79
CA LYS A 64 9.00 -18.13 -3.50
C LYS A 64 7.77 -17.70 -2.68
N SER A 65 7.04 -18.65 -2.11
CA SER A 65 5.92 -18.37 -1.19
C SER A 65 6.37 -17.54 0.01
N GLY A 66 7.47 -17.91 0.66
CA GLY A 66 8.05 -17.17 1.77
C GLY A 66 8.43 -15.73 1.41
N TYR A 67 9.02 -15.51 0.24
CA TYR A 67 9.34 -14.17 -0.27
C TYR A 67 8.08 -13.31 -0.41
N HIS A 68 7.06 -13.83 -1.09
CA HIS A 68 5.80 -13.09 -1.31
C HIS A 68 5.02 -12.85 -0.01
N LYS A 69 5.05 -13.80 0.93
CA LYS A 69 4.46 -13.62 2.27
C LYS A 69 5.10 -12.45 3.02
N ASN A 70 6.43 -12.35 2.99
CA ASN A 70 7.16 -11.26 3.63
C ASN A 70 6.87 -9.91 2.95
N ARG A 71 6.84 -9.88 1.61
CA ARG A 71 6.52 -8.67 0.86
C ARG A 71 5.08 -8.22 1.08
N ALA A 72 4.12 -9.14 1.11
CA ALA A 72 2.73 -8.84 1.44
C ALA A 72 2.59 -8.17 2.81
N LYS A 73 3.29 -8.70 3.83
CA LYS A 73 3.31 -8.11 5.18
C LYS A 73 3.95 -6.72 5.18
N SER A 74 5.07 -6.55 4.49
CA SER A 74 5.77 -5.25 4.39
C SER A 74 4.91 -4.20 3.70
N SER A 75 4.29 -4.52 2.56
CA SER A 75 3.41 -3.60 1.84
C SER A 75 2.17 -3.24 2.67
N ALA A 76 1.56 -4.20 3.37
CA ALA A 76 0.44 -3.91 4.27
C ALA A 76 0.84 -2.96 5.42
N GLN A 77 2.05 -3.10 5.97
CA GLN A 77 2.58 -2.19 6.98
C GLN A 77 2.82 -0.78 6.43
N LYS A 78 3.34 -0.66 5.20
CA LYS A 78 3.51 0.63 4.53
C LYS A 78 2.18 1.31 4.26
N ALA A 79 1.18 0.56 3.80
CA ALA A 79 -0.18 1.08 3.62
C ALA A 79 -0.76 1.62 4.93
N LYS A 80 -0.62 0.86 6.02
CA LYS A 80 -1.04 1.31 7.36
C LYS A 80 -0.31 2.58 7.81
N GLN A 81 1.00 2.66 7.56
CA GLN A 81 1.78 3.84 7.91
C GLN A 81 1.35 5.06 7.10
N ALA A 82 1.15 4.90 5.79
CA ALA A 82 0.69 5.97 4.92
C ALA A 82 -0.70 6.51 5.34
N LEU A 83 -1.62 5.63 5.79
CA LEU A 83 -2.89 6.06 6.37
C LEU A 83 -2.72 6.83 7.69
N LYS A 84 -1.78 6.40 8.54
CA LYS A 84 -1.47 7.08 9.80
C LYS A 84 -0.87 8.45 9.57
N ASP A 85 -0.03 8.60 8.55
CA ASP A 85 0.62 9.87 8.24
C ASP A 85 -0.34 10.86 7.53
N ALA A 86 -1.47 10.37 7.00
CA ALA A 86 -2.51 11.15 6.33
C ALA A 86 -3.57 11.76 7.27
N GLY A 87 -3.63 11.31 8.53
CA GLY A 87 -4.59 11.76 9.55
C GLY A 87 -3.90 12.48 10.69
#